data_AF-A0A665TXV7-F1
#
_entry.id   AF-A0A665TXV7-F1
#
_cell.length_a   1.000
_cell.length_b   1.000
_cell.length_c   1.000
_cell.angle_alpha   90.00
_cell.angle_beta   90.00
_cell.angle_gamma   90.00
#
_symmetry.space_group_name_H-M   'P 1'
#
loop_
_entity.id
_entity.type
_entity.pdbx_description
1 polymer ?
#
loop_
_entity_poly.entity_id
_entity_poly.type
_entity_poly.pdbx_seq_one_letter_code
_entity_poly.pdbx_strand_id
1 'polypeptide(L)'
;MITHTHTHTHTHIQHAHTQTTDFHWCQHTTYSLIKQYLASPPCLHSSHFSFSFFCVFSFFFSSFLRFMNCRVPASRRYQPTEYEHAANCATHGFWILPSLVGGSVLYFLSGDPWHRVAAWLYGSGLTGLFITSTLFHTAAWKVSHLRSVCRFHMCDRMAIYFFIAASYSPWLMLRELGPWACHMRWLIWVMACIGSMYVFFFHERYKLVELLAYVAMGAVPALVILSMVERAGVCELAVGGVFYVVGVIFFKSDGLVPFAHAIWHLFVAAGAGIHYYAIWRYLYVGWPNHVAAASD
;
A
#
# COMPACT_ATOMS: atom_id res chain seq x y z
N MET A 1 24.17 -41.12 18.32
CA MET A 1 24.75 -39.92 17.66
C MET A 1 25.47 -40.42 16.43
N ILE A 2 25.10 -40.17 15.17
CA ILE A 2 24.39 -39.08 14.50
C ILE A 2 23.81 -39.69 13.21
N THR A 3 22.51 -39.56 12.93
CA THR A 3 21.94 -39.71 11.57
C THR A 3 20.56 -39.06 11.51
N HIS A 4 20.49 -37.74 11.34
CA HIS A 4 19.25 -37.03 10.97
C HIS A 4 19.56 -35.68 10.32
N THR A 5 20.11 -35.68 9.10
CA THR A 5 20.37 -34.42 8.34
C THR A 5 20.17 -34.53 6.83
N HIS A 6 19.49 -35.57 6.32
CA HIS A 6 19.38 -35.77 4.86
C HIS A 6 18.00 -35.56 4.21
N THR A 7 16.94 -35.31 4.98
CA THR A 7 15.57 -35.19 4.42
C THR A 7 15.10 -33.75 4.12
N HIS A 8 15.73 -32.72 4.69
CA HIS A 8 15.30 -31.33 4.49
C HIS A 8 15.85 -30.66 3.22
N THR A 9 16.99 -31.11 2.69
CA THR A 9 17.60 -30.57 1.47
C THR A 9 16.90 -31.06 0.20
N HIS A 10 16.42 -32.30 0.18
CA HIS A 10 15.74 -32.86 -0.99
C HIS A 10 14.38 -32.21 -1.31
N THR A 11 13.61 -31.84 -0.29
CA THR A 11 12.31 -31.16 -0.48
C THR A 11 12.47 -29.72 -0.98
N HIS A 12 13.51 -29.00 -0.53
CA HIS A 12 13.84 -27.67 -1.03
C HIS A 12 14.33 -27.69 -2.48
N ILE A 13 15.15 -28.67 -2.87
CA ILE A 13 15.64 -28.81 -4.25
C ILE A 13 14.47 -29.17 -5.19
N GLN A 14 13.59 -30.09 -4.80
CA GLN A 14 12.42 -30.44 -5.61
C GLN A 14 11.43 -29.27 -5.75
N HIS A 15 11.20 -28.48 -4.70
CA HIS A 15 10.36 -27.28 -4.77
C HIS A 15 10.97 -26.18 -5.65
N ALA A 16 12.27 -25.93 -5.54
CA ALA A 16 12.97 -24.99 -6.41
C ALA A 16 12.95 -25.44 -7.89
N HIS A 17 13.10 -26.75 -8.13
CA HIS A 17 13.07 -27.31 -9.48
C HIS A 17 11.67 -27.27 -10.11
N THR A 18 10.60 -27.45 -9.33
CA THR A 18 9.22 -27.31 -9.83
C THR A 18 8.82 -25.85 -10.05
N GLN A 19 9.22 -24.92 -9.17
CA GLN A 19 9.00 -23.49 -9.39
C GLN A 19 9.73 -22.97 -10.63
N THR A 20 10.98 -23.39 -10.85
CA THR A 20 11.75 -23.00 -12.05
C THR A 20 11.15 -23.57 -13.33
N THR A 21 10.66 -24.81 -13.33
CA THR A 21 9.97 -25.36 -14.50
C THR A 21 8.64 -24.67 -14.78
N ASP A 22 7.84 -24.38 -13.76
CA ASP A 22 6.55 -23.69 -13.93
C ASP A 22 6.74 -22.24 -14.40
N PHE A 23 7.78 -21.56 -13.89
CA PHE A 23 8.17 -20.23 -14.32
C PHE A 23 8.63 -20.21 -15.78
N HIS A 24 9.46 -21.18 -16.18
CA HIS A 24 9.87 -21.33 -17.59
C HIS A 24 8.68 -21.61 -18.51
N TRP A 25 7.71 -22.42 -18.09
CA TRP A 25 6.53 -22.76 -18.89
C TRP A 25 5.58 -21.56 -19.06
N CYS A 26 5.35 -20.79 -18.00
CA CYS A 26 4.53 -19.57 -18.03
C CYS A 26 5.18 -18.48 -18.91
N GLN A 27 6.50 -18.30 -18.81
CA GLN A 27 7.26 -17.44 -19.69
C GLN A 27 7.14 -17.88 -21.15
N HIS A 28 7.32 -19.17 -21.45
CA HIS A 28 7.29 -19.68 -22.83
C HIS A 28 5.93 -19.51 -23.51
N THR A 29 4.84 -19.70 -22.76
CA THR A 29 3.46 -19.60 -23.27
C THR A 29 3.04 -18.14 -23.50
N THR A 30 3.46 -17.23 -22.62
CA THR A 30 3.16 -15.79 -22.78
C THR A 30 3.98 -15.19 -23.92
N TYR A 31 5.23 -15.62 -24.08
CA TYR A 31 6.12 -15.18 -25.16
C TYR A 31 5.64 -15.64 -26.54
N SER A 32 5.09 -16.86 -26.65
CA SER A 32 4.55 -17.38 -27.92
C SER A 32 3.29 -16.65 -28.37
N LEU A 33 2.37 -16.33 -27.45
CA LEU A 33 1.16 -15.55 -27.75
C LEU A 33 1.48 -14.12 -28.22
N ILE A 34 2.51 -13.49 -27.66
CA ILE A 34 2.95 -12.14 -28.05
C ILE A 34 3.69 -12.18 -29.39
N LYS A 35 4.53 -13.19 -29.66
CA LYS A 35 5.11 -13.39 -31.00
C LYS A 35 4.02 -13.53 -32.07
N GLN A 36 2.93 -14.22 -31.77
CA GLN A 36 1.80 -14.39 -32.67
C GLN A 36 1.05 -13.08 -32.93
N TYR A 37 0.91 -12.22 -31.91
CA TYR A 37 0.29 -10.90 -32.03
C TYR A 37 1.19 -9.88 -32.77
N LEU A 38 2.50 -9.91 -32.54
CA LEU A 38 3.49 -9.05 -33.19
C LEU A 38 3.76 -9.42 -34.66
N ALA A 39 3.49 -10.67 -35.06
CA ALA A 39 3.60 -11.11 -36.45
C ALA A 39 2.47 -10.60 -37.37
N SER A 40 1.41 -10.01 -36.81
CA SER A 40 0.23 -9.55 -37.56
C SER A 40 -0.20 -8.12 -37.19
N PRO A 41 0.63 -7.08 -37.36
CA PRO A 41 0.22 -5.71 -37.07
C PRO A 41 -0.89 -5.26 -38.05
N PRO A 42 -1.98 -4.63 -37.59
CA PRO A 42 -2.95 -4.00 -38.49
C PRO A 42 -2.26 -2.86 -39.25
N CYS A 43 -2.37 -2.88 -40.58
CA CYS A 43 -1.78 -1.89 -41.48
C CYS A 43 -2.33 -0.48 -41.18
N LEU A 44 -1.61 0.31 -40.38
CA LEU A 44 -1.89 1.72 -40.16
C LEU A 44 -0.70 2.56 -40.60
N HIS A 45 -0.93 3.31 -41.67
CA HIS A 45 0.01 4.17 -42.34
C HIS A 45 0.18 5.47 -41.53
N SER A 46 1.19 5.54 -40.64
CA SER A 46 1.76 6.81 -40.19
C SER A 46 3.15 6.61 -39.57
N SER A 47 4.05 7.49 -39.98
CA SER A 47 5.51 7.40 -40.12
C SER A 47 6.33 7.41 -38.82
N HIS A 48 7.25 6.44 -38.71
CA HIS A 48 8.51 6.37 -37.94
C HIS A 48 8.54 6.65 -36.42
N PHE A 49 7.82 7.66 -35.91
CA PHE A 49 7.82 8.01 -34.48
C PHE A 49 7.02 7.01 -33.64
N SER A 50 5.87 6.55 -34.14
CA SER A 50 5.07 5.49 -33.51
C SER A 50 5.79 4.14 -33.49
N PHE A 51 6.61 3.84 -34.51
CA PHE A 51 7.29 2.53 -34.62
C PHE A 51 8.45 2.40 -33.62
N SER A 52 9.22 3.47 -33.40
CA SER A 52 10.28 3.49 -32.38
C SER A 52 9.71 3.44 -30.96
N PHE A 53 8.62 4.18 -30.70
CA PHE A 53 7.91 4.11 -29.43
C PHE A 53 7.30 2.72 -29.19
N PHE A 54 6.66 2.11 -30.19
CA PHE A 54 6.13 0.74 -30.08
C PHE A 54 7.24 -0.30 -29.88
N CYS A 55 8.40 -0.15 -30.52
CA CYS A 55 9.49 -1.11 -30.42
C CYS A 55 10.22 -1.01 -29.07
N VAL A 56 10.43 0.22 -28.55
CA VAL A 56 10.96 0.44 -27.20
C VAL A 56 9.94 -0.01 -26.15
N PHE A 57 8.67 0.32 -26.33
CA PHE A 57 7.58 -0.12 -25.45
C PHE A 57 7.43 -1.65 -25.46
N SER A 58 7.47 -2.32 -26.63
CA SER A 58 7.43 -3.77 -26.74
C SER A 58 8.68 -4.44 -26.17
N PHE A 59 9.87 -3.86 -26.33
CA PHE A 59 11.09 -4.38 -25.71
C PHE A 59 11.05 -4.24 -24.19
N PHE A 60 10.59 -3.10 -23.68
CA PHE A 60 10.41 -2.85 -22.24
C PHE A 60 9.32 -3.75 -21.66
N PHE A 61 8.18 -3.90 -22.36
CA PHE A 61 7.06 -4.77 -21.99
C PHE A 61 7.45 -6.25 -22.02
N SER A 62 8.20 -6.69 -23.05
CA SER A 62 8.78 -8.03 -23.11
C SER A 62 9.78 -8.28 -21.98
N SER A 63 10.53 -7.27 -21.57
CA SER A 63 11.47 -7.36 -20.44
C SER A 63 10.74 -7.36 -19.09
N PHE A 64 9.62 -6.65 -18.99
CA PHE A 64 8.77 -6.58 -17.79
C PHE A 64 8.02 -7.90 -17.56
N LEU A 65 7.50 -8.51 -18.63
CA LEU A 65 6.85 -9.83 -18.59
C LEU A 65 7.81 -10.96 -18.19
N ARG A 66 9.12 -10.79 -18.36
CA ARG A 66 10.12 -11.75 -17.86
C ARG A 66 10.05 -11.91 -16.33
N PHE A 67 9.59 -10.90 -15.60
CA PHE A 67 9.44 -10.95 -14.15
C PHE A 67 8.02 -11.32 -13.69
N MET A 68 7.17 -11.78 -14.61
CA MET A 68 5.78 -12.13 -14.28
C MET A 68 5.74 -13.43 -13.45
N ASN A 69 5.15 -13.35 -12.27
CA ASN A 69 4.93 -14.54 -11.44
C ASN A 69 3.80 -15.39 -12.02
N CYS A 70 3.88 -16.71 -11.80
CA CYS A 70 2.81 -17.62 -12.17
C CYS A 70 1.51 -17.23 -11.46
N ARG A 71 0.40 -17.32 -12.20
CA ARG A 71 -0.93 -17.05 -11.64
C ARG A 71 -1.21 -18.05 -10.51
N VAL A 72 -1.61 -17.54 -9.36
CA VAL A 72 -1.82 -18.37 -8.17
C VAL A 72 -3.12 -19.16 -8.30
N PRO A 73 -3.09 -20.49 -8.10
CA PRO A 73 -4.31 -21.28 -8.01
C PRO A 73 -5.10 -20.90 -6.75
N ALA A 74 -6.43 -20.93 -6.81
CA ALA A 74 -7.32 -20.46 -5.73
C ALA A 74 -7.08 -21.13 -4.35
N SER A 75 -6.41 -22.28 -4.32
CA SER A 75 -6.08 -23.06 -3.12
C SER A 75 -4.73 -22.73 -2.48
N ARG A 76 -3.90 -21.87 -3.08
CA ARG A 76 -2.56 -21.51 -2.56
C ARG A 76 -2.43 -20.00 -2.34
N ARG A 77 -1.51 -19.63 -1.44
CA ARG A 77 -1.14 -18.23 -1.21
C ARG A 77 -0.19 -17.75 -2.32
N TYR A 78 -0.28 -16.48 -2.69
CA TYR A 78 0.69 -15.84 -3.58
C TYR A 78 2.09 -15.95 -2.99
N GLN A 79 3.02 -16.49 -3.78
CA GLN A 79 4.44 -16.58 -3.44
C GLN A 79 5.20 -15.69 -4.42
N PRO A 80 5.64 -14.50 -3.99
CA PRO A 80 6.45 -13.61 -4.81
C PRO A 80 7.81 -14.24 -5.14
N THR A 81 8.41 -13.83 -6.26
CA THR A 81 9.82 -14.13 -6.56
C THR A 81 10.77 -13.34 -5.64
N GLU A 82 12.03 -13.76 -5.56
CA GLU A 82 13.09 -13.06 -4.80
C GLU A 82 13.18 -11.57 -5.16
N TYR A 83 13.09 -11.24 -6.45
CA TYR A 83 13.09 -9.85 -6.94
C TYR A 83 11.90 -9.05 -6.44
N GLU A 84 10.72 -9.66 -6.39
CA GLU A 84 9.50 -9.00 -5.92
C GLU A 84 9.50 -8.84 -4.40
N HIS A 85 10.03 -9.81 -3.65
CA HIS A 85 10.29 -9.65 -2.22
C HIS A 85 11.22 -8.46 -1.94
N ALA A 86 12.33 -8.35 -2.67
CA ALA A 86 13.25 -7.23 -2.55
C ALA A 86 12.57 -5.88 -2.88
N ALA A 87 11.78 -5.83 -3.97
CA ALA A 87 11.04 -4.63 -4.35
C ALA A 87 10.00 -4.23 -3.30
N ASN A 88 9.23 -5.18 -2.77
CA ASN A 88 8.24 -4.93 -1.71
C ASN A 88 8.90 -4.39 -0.43
N CYS A 89 10.03 -4.96 -0.03
CA CYS A 89 10.81 -4.45 1.11
C CYS A 89 11.39 -3.07 0.85
N ALA A 90 11.98 -2.83 -0.32
CA ALA A 90 12.65 -1.57 -0.64
C ALA A 90 11.65 -0.41 -0.74
N THR A 91 10.51 -0.64 -1.39
CA THR A 91 9.48 0.38 -1.61
C THR A 91 8.93 0.94 -0.31
N HIS A 92 8.63 0.12 0.69
CA HIS A 92 8.17 0.60 2.00
C HIS A 92 9.30 0.91 2.98
N GLY A 93 10.40 0.15 2.97
CA GLY A 93 11.54 0.36 3.85
C GLY A 93 12.18 1.73 3.68
N PHE A 94 12.21 2.24 2.44
CA PHE A 94 12.68 3.60 2.14
C PHE A 94 11.88 4.68 2.89
N TRP A 95 10.55 4.52 3.04
CA TRP A 95 9.68 5.55 3.62
C TRP A 95 9.66 5.57 5.15
N ILE A 96 10.30 4.61 5.83
CA ILE A 96 10.36 4.57 7.31
C ILE A 96 11.09 5.81 7.87
N LEU A 97 12.25 6.18 7.30
CA LEU A 97 12.99 7.34 7.78
C LEU A 97 12.27 8.66 7.46
N PRO A 98 11.80 8.90 6.20
CA PRO A 98 10.94 10.05 5.90
C PRO A 98 9.70 10.15 6.78
N SER A 99 9.02 9.04 7.10
CA SER A 99 7.82 9.08 7.95
C SER A 99 8.13 9.46 9.39
N LEU A 100 9.25 8.96 9.95
CA LEU A 100 9.74 9.34 11.26
C LEU A 100 10.06 10.83 11.32
N VAL A 101 10.86 11.32 10.38
CA VAL A 101 11.22 12.74 10.28
C VAL A 101 9.96 13.59 10.11
N GLY A 102 9.05 13.18 9.22
CA GLY A 102 7.79 13.87 8.98
C GLY A 102 6.93 13.98 10.24
N GLY A 103 6.78 12.89 10.99
CA GLY A 103 6.07 12.88 12.27
C GLY A 103 6.74 13.77 13.32
N SER A 104 8.07 13.74 13.42
CA SER A 104 8.83 14.62 14.32
C SER A 104 8.64 16.10 13.96
N VAL A 105 8.66 16.45 12.68
CA VAL A 105 8.42 17.83 12.21
C VAL A 105 7.04 18.32 12.68
N LEU A 106 5.98 17.54 12.48
CA LEU A 106 4.64 17.91 12.96
C LEU A 106 4.60 18.10 14.49
N TYR A 107 5.29 17.21 15.22
CA TYR A 107 5.38 17.30 16.68
C TYR A 107 6.07 18.59 17.14
N PHE A 108 7.19 18.97 16.53
CA PHE A 108 7.92 20.20 16.89
C PHE A 108 7.21 21.48 16.46
N LEU A 109 6.39 21.42 15.41
CA LEU A 109 5.52 22.53 15.01
C LEU A 109 4.27 22.68 15.90
N SER A 110 4.00 21.71 16.78
CA SER A 110 2.79 21.71 17.61
C SER A 110 2.89 22.70 18.79
N GLY A 111 2.11 23.78 18.72
CA GLY A 111 2.02 24.78 19.79
C GLY A 111 1.19 24.32 21.00
N ASP A 112 0.09 23.60 20.77
CA ASP A 112 -0.86 23.16 21.80
C ASP A 112 -0.96 21.62 21.93
N PRO A 113 -1.57 21.12 23.03
CA PRO A 113 -1.71 19.70 23.27
C PRO A 113 -2.48 18.94 22.18
N TRP A 114 -3.48 19.55 21.55
CA TRP A 114 -4.29 18.88 20.52
C TRP A 114 -3.49 18.66 19.23
N HIS A 115 -2.72 19.65 18.80
CA HIS A 115 -1.77 19.50 17.69
C HIS A 115 -0.72 18.42 17.98
N ARG A 116 -0.23 18.32 19.23
CA ARG A 116 0.72 17.26 19.62
C ARG A 116 0.11 15.87 19.55
N VAL A 117 -1.11 15.68 20.04
CA VAL A 117 -1.81 14.39 19.97
C VAL A 117 -2.08 14.02 18.51
N ALA A 118 -2.56 14.96 17.69
CA ALA A 118 -2.77 14.75 16.26
C ALA A 118 -1.48 14.35 15.53
N ALA A 119 -0.36 15.04 15.81
CA ALA A 119 0.94 14.75 15.24
C ALA A 119 1.42 13.35 15.64
N TRP A 120 1.24 12.98 16.91
CA TRP A 120 1.64 11.68 17.42
C TRP A 120 0.81 10.54 16.81
N LEU A 121 -0.52 10.68 16.76
CA LEU A 121 -1.40 9.69 16.14
C LEU A 121 -1.04 9.48 14.67
N TYR A 122 -0.93 10.56 13.89
CA TYR A 122 -0.63 10.47 12.48
C TYR A 122 0.80 9.95 12.21
N GLY A 123 1.80 10.50 12.91
CA GLY A 123 3.20 10.11 12.73
C GLY A 123 3.49 8.67 13.15
N SER A 124 2.90 8.20 14.26
CA SER A 124 3.01 6.80 14.69
C SER A 124 2.25 5.85 13.77
N GLY A 125 1.07 6.23 13.28
CA GLY A 125 0.32 5.44 12.29
C GLY A 125 1.05 5.30 10.97
N LEU A 126 1.58 6.41 10.43
CA LEU A 126 2.33 6.43 9.17
C LEU A 126 3.62 5.61 9.27
N THR A 127 4.38 5.81 10.34
CA THR A 127 5.62 5.04 10.56
C THR A 127 5.32 3.56 10.82
N GLY A 128 4.28 3.29 11.63
CA GLY A 128 3.83 1.94 11.94
C GLY A 128 3.50 1.16 10.68
N LEU A 129 2.75 1.74 9.75
CA LEU A 129 2.41 1.14 8.45
C LEU A 129 3.66 0.67 7.69
N PHE A 130 4.64 1.56 7.49
CA PHE A 130 5.85 1.22 6.73
C PHE A 130 6.72 0.20 7.45
N ILE A 131 6.83 0.29 8.78
CA ILE A 131 7.58 -0.68 9.58
C ILE A 131 6.92 -2.06 9.51
N THR A 132 5.62 -2.17 9.78
CA THR A 132 4.94 -3.48 9.80
C THR A 132 4.99 -4.17 8.44
N SER A 133 4.82 -3.40 7.37
CA SER A 133 4.91 -3.93 6.01
C SER A 133 6.31 -4.39 5.66
N THR A 134 7.33 -3.58 5.97
CA THR A 134 8.74 -3.96 5.74
C THR A 134 9.12 -5.20 6.54
N LEU A 135 8.69 -5.28 7.81
CA LEU A 135 8.91 -6.46 8.67
C LEU A 135 8.22 -7.70 8.10
N PHE A 136 6.98 -7.56 7.62
CA PHE A 136 6.26 -8.67 7.00
C PHE A 136 6.98 -9.19 5.76
N HIS A 137 7.33 -8.32 4.80
CA HIS A 137 8.00 -8.77 3.57
C HIS A 137 9.41 -9.31 3.84
N THR A 138 10.13 -8.75 4.81
CA THR A 138 11.45 -9.26 5.22
C THR A 138 11.33 -10.63 5.89
N ALA A 139 10.34 -10.82 6.77
CA ALA A 139 10.08 -12.10 7.41
C ALA A 139 9.61 -13.15 6.39
N ALA A 140 8.73 -12.76 5.45
CA ALA A 140 8.26 -13.64 4.38
C ALA A 140 9.41 -14.07 3.44
N TRP A 141 10.42 -13.21 3.26
CA TRP A 141 11.60 -13.52 2.47
C TRP A 141 12.59 -14.44 3.21
N LYS A 142 12.92 -14.13 4.47
CA LYS A 142 14.02 -14.81 5.19
C LYS A 142 13.61 -15.97 6.10
N VAL A 143 12.34 -16.05 6.51
CA VAL A 143 11.90 -16.98 7.55
C VAL A 143 10.91 -17.99 6.96
N SER A 144 11.30 -19.28 6.96
CA SER A 144 10.43 -20.38 6.51
C SER A 144 9.36 -20.80 7.54
N HIS A 145 9.41 -20.26 8.76
CA HIS A 145 8.48 -20.61 9.82
C HIS A 145 7.09 -19.98 9.59
N LEU A 146 6.21 -20.77 8.98
CA LEU A 146 4.84 -20.40 8.57
C LEU A 146 4.05 -19.63 9.64
N ARG A 147 4.17 -20.00 10.93
CA ARG A 147 3.42 -19.33 12.00
C ARG A 147 3.87 -17.89 12.27
N SER A 148 5.16 -17.59 12.07
CA SER A 148 5.68 -16.23 12.27
C SER A 148 5.25 -15.32 11.12
N VAL A 149 5.39 -15.81 9.89
CA VAL A 149 4.95 -15.14 8.67
C VAL A 149 3.44 -14.86 8.69
N CYS A 150 2.61 -15.80 9.18
CA CYS A 150 1.18 -15.57 9.35
C CYS A 150 0.86 -14.42 10.32
N ARG A 151 1.58 -14.31 11.45
CA ARG A 151 1.36 -13.21 12.40
C ARG A 151 1.77 -11.86 11.82
N PHE A 152 2.95 -11.76 11.20
CA PHE A 152 3.37 -10.49 10.57
C PHE A 152 2.43 -10.07 9.44
N HIS A 153 1.90 -11.03 8.69
CA HIS A 153 0.89 -10.76 7.67
C HIS A 153 -0.43 -10.24 8.27
N MET A 154 -0.86 -10.75 9.43
CA MET A 154 -2.01 -10.17 10.14
C MET A 154 -1.72 -8.74 10.60
N CYS A 155 -0.54 -8.52 11.20
CA CYS A 155 -0.13 -7.19 11.68
C CYS A 155 -0.07 -6.16 10.55
N ASP A 156 0.46 -6.53 9.38
CA ASP A 156 0.51 -5.67 8.20
C ASP A 156 -0.89 -5.22 7.75
N ARG A 157 -1.85 -6.16 7.68
CA ARG A 157 -3.24 -5.85 7.31
C ARG A 157 -3.97 -5.03 8.38
N MET A 158 -3.70 -5.29 9.66
CA MET A 158 -4.24 -4.50 10.77
C MET A 158 -3.69 -3.08 10.73
N ALA A 159 -2.42 -2.89 10.39
CA ALA A 159 -1.78 -1.57 10.31
C ALA A 159 -2.48 -0.65 9.32
N ILE A 160 -3.03 -1.18 8.22
CA ILE A 160 -3.83 -0.39 7.26
C ILE A 160 -5.06 0.23 7.94
N TYR A 161 -5.80 -0.53 8.78
CA TYR A 161 -6.96 0.02 9.51
C TYR A 161 -6.56 1.15 10.46
N PHE A 162 -5.50 0.94 11.23
CA PHE A 162 -4.98 1.94 12.16
C PHE A 162 -4.45 3.18 11.43
N PHE A 163 -3.77 2.99 10.30
CA PHE A 163 -3.26 4.09 9.50
C PHE A 163 -4.39 4.93 8.89
N ILE A 164 -5.46 4.32 8.39
CA ILE A 164 -6.62 5.08 7.91
C ILE A 164 -7.20 5.92 9.05
N ALA A 165 -7.40 5.34 10.24
CA ALA A 165 -7.88 6.10 11.40
C ALA A 165 -6.95 7.25 11.81
N ALA A 166 -5.64 6.99 11.83
CA ALA A 166 -4.62 7.98 12.13
C ALA A 166 -4.55 9.11 11.09
N SER A 167 -4.72 8.80 9.80
CA SER A 167 -4.68 9.79 8.70
C SER A 167 -5.81 10.81 8.77
N TYR A 168 -6.98 10.41 9.27
CA TYR A 168 -8.12 11.29 9.45
C TYR A 168 -8.12 12.05 10.78
N SER A 169 -7.39 11.56 11.78
CA SER A 169 -7.40 12.14 13.14
C SER A 169 -7.00 13.63 13.16
N PRO A 170 -5.93 14.11 12.50
CA PRO A 170 -5.58 15.53 12.47
C PRO A 170 -6.71 16.42 11.93
N TRP A 171 -7.36 16.00 10.86
CA TRP A 171 -8.48 16.73 10.27
C TRP A 171 -9.66 16.80 11.22
N LEU A 172 -10.06 15.63 11.75
CA LEU A 172 -11.19 15.55 12.66
C LEU A 172 -10.94 16.33 13.96
N MET A 173 -9.68 16.40 14.42
CA MET A 173 -9.27 17.04 15.67
C MET A 173 -9.08 18.56 15.58
N LEU A 174 -8.41 19.03 14.52
CA LEU A 174 -7.89 20.40 14.42
C LEU A 174 -8.75 21.32 13.55
N ARG A 175 -9.59 20.78 12.66
CA ARG A 175 -10.54 21.60 11.90
C ARG A 175 -11.87 21.72 12.62
N GLU A 176 -12.47 22.89 12.47
CA GLU A 176 -13.89 23.06 12.77
C GLU A 176 -14.71 22.37 11.69
N LEU A 177 -15.24 21.24 12.09
CA LEU A 177 -16.19 20.45 11.32
C LEU A 177 -17.52 20.53 12.09
N GLY A 178 -18.65 20.46 11.38
CA GLY A 178 -19.98 20.55 11.99
C GLY A 178 -20.21 19.52 13.12
N PRO A 179 -21.38 19.54 13.78
CA PRO A 179 -21.66 18.73 14.97
C PRO A 179 -21.37 17.22 14.82
N TRP A 180 -21.39 16.70 13.58
CA TRP A 180 -21.05 15.32 13.25
C TRP A 180 -19.58 14.93 13.49
N ALA A 181 -18.67 15.89 13.57
CA ALA A 181 -17.23 15.65 13.67
C ALA A 181 -16.82 14.95 14.97
N CYS A 182 -17.44 15.32 16.09
CA CYS A 182 -17.14 14.72 17.39
C CYS A 182 -17.49 13.24 17.42
N HIS A 183 -18.59 12.84 16.78
CA HIS A 183 -18.98 11.45 16.62
C HIS A 183 -18.04 10.71 15.66
N MET A 184 -17.63 11.35 14.57
CA MET A 184 -16.72 10.75 13.59
C MET A 184 -15.34 10.43 14.18
N ARG A 185 -14.83 11.26 15.11
CA ARG A 185 -13.58 11.01 15.85
C ARG A 185 -13.60 9.64 16.55
N TRP A 186 -14.68 9.27 17.20
CA TRP A 186 -14.77 7.98 17.89
C TRP A 186 -15.13 6.85 16.94
N LEU A 187 -16.04 7.10 15.99
CA LEU A 187 -16.51 6.12 15.03
C LEU A 187 -15.35 5.51 14.24
N ILE A 188 -14.39 6.32 13.79
CA ILE A 188 -13.29 5.83 12.96
C ILE A 188 -12.37 4.87 13.70
N TRP A 189 -12.09 5.11 14.98
CA TRP A 189 -11.28 4.21 15.80
C TRP A 189 -12.05 2.94 16.15
N VAL A 190 -13.35 3.02 16.38
CA VAL A 190 -14.21 1.84 16.54
C VAL A 190 -14.21 0.99 15.27
N MET A 191 -14.37 1.60 14.10
CA MET A 191 -14.28 0.88 12.82
C MET A 191 -12.91 0.23 12.63
N ALA A 192 -11.81 0.90 13.00
CA ALA A 192 -10.46 0.35 12.93
C ALA A 192 -10.27 -0.87 13.87
N CYS A 193 -10.81 -0.80 15.09
CA CYS A 193 -10.82 -1.92 16.03
C CYS A 193 -11.63 -3.10 15.51
N ILE A 194 -12.83 -2.86 14.97
CA ILE A 194 -13.69 -3.91 14.39
C ILE A 194 -13.01 -4.56 13.19
N GLY A 195 -12.45 -3.76 12.27
CA GLY A 195 -11.69 -4.27 11.12
C GLY A 195 -10.47 -5.08 11.53
N SER A 196 -9.77 -4.64 12.56
CA SER A 196 -8.62 -5.36 13.14
C SER A 196 -9.03 -6.69 13.77
N MET A 197 -10.13 -6.72 14.54
CA MET A 197 -10.70 -7.95 15.07
C MET A 197 -11.09 -8.92 13.95
N TYR A 198 -11.69 -8.39 12.87
CA TYR A 198 -12.05 -9.20 11.72
C TYR A 198 -10.81 -9.87 11.08
N VAL A 199 -9.72 -9.12 10.87
CA VAL A 199 -8.46 -9.68 10.35
C VAL A 199 -7.91 -10.77 11.27
N PHE A 200 -7.97 -10.53 12.59
CA PHE A 200 -7.47 -11.48 13.59
C PHE A 200 -8.26 -12.79 13.60
N PHE A 201 -9.60 -12.75 13.53
CA PHE A 201 -10.44 -13.95 13.62
C PHE A 201 -10.62 -14.69 12.29
N PHE A 202 -10.74 -13.97 11.16
CA PHE A 202 -11.13 -14.56 9.88
C PHE A 202 -9.98 -14.72 8.88
N HIS A 203 -8.78 -14.24 9.19
CA HIS A 203 -7.52 -14.42 8.44
C HIS A 203 -7.67 -14.80 6.95
N GLU A 204 -7.79 -13.78 6.08
CA GLU A 204 -7.92 -13.91 4.62
C GLU A 204 -9.14 -14.68 4.07
N ARG A 205 -10.05 -15.19 4.91
CA ARG A 205 -11.17 -16.03 4.45
C ARG A 205 -12.12 -15.30 3.50
N TYR A 206 -12.44 -14.03 3.76
CA TYR A 206 -13.27 -13.20 2.87
C TYR A 206 -12.55 -11.93 2.44
N LYS A 207 -11.71 -12.05 1.41
CA LYS A 207 -10.91 -10.94 0.84
C LYS A 207 -11.74 -9.79 0.25
N LEU A 208 -13.01 -10.03 -0.10
CA LEU A 208 -13.91 -8.98 -0.58
C LEU A 208 -14.45 -8.14 0.57
N VAL A 209 -14.89 -8.78 1.65
CA VAL A 209 -15.39 -8.09 2.85
C VAL A 209 -14.34 -7.16 3.42
N GLU A 210 -13.09 -7.63 3.48
CA GLU A 210 -11.99 -6.81 3.96
C GLU A 210 -11.71 -5.59 3.07
N LEU A 211 -11.72 -5.78 1.74
CA LEU A 211 -11.57 -4.66 0.81
C LEU A 211 -12.71 -3.65 0.98
N LEU A 212 -13.96 -4.11 1.08
CA LEU A 212 -15.11 -3.24 1.29
C LEU A 212 -15.00 -2.48 2.63
N ALA A 213 -14.50 -3.13 3.69
CA ALA A 213 -14.27 -2.49 4.97
C ALA A 213 -13.19 -1.39 4.87
N TYR A 214 -12.08 -1.62 4.16
CA TYR A 214 -11.08 -0.58 3.89
C TYR A 214 -11.65 0.60 3.11
N VAL A 215 -12.42 0.33 2.05
CA VAL A 215 -13.05 1.38 1.24
C VAL A 215 -14.08 2.16 2.07
N ALA A 216 -14.88 1.48 2.90
CA ALA A 216 -15.85 2.14 3.78
C ALA A 216 -15.16 3.03 4.82
N MET A 217 -14.11 2.53 5.47
CA MET A 217 -13.26 3.30 6.39
C MET A 217 -12.64 4.53 5.70
N GLY A 218 -12.26 4.40 4.43
CA GLY A 218 -11.75 5.51 3.63
C GLY A 218 -12.83 6.51 3.24
N ALA A 219 -14.02 6.07 2.86
CA ALA A 219 -15.06 6.92 2.28
C ALA A 219 -15.93 7.64 3.32
N VAL A 220 -16.32 6.96 4.40
CA VAL A 220 -17.27 7.50 5.39
C VAL A 220 -16.76 8.80 6.06
N PRO A 221 -15.51 8.86 6.59
CA PRO A 221 -14.97 10.09 7.16
C PRO A 221 -14.74 11.18 6.11
N ALA A 222 -14.45 10.80 4.85
CA ALA A 222 -14.27 11.75 3.76
C ALA A 222 -15.53 12.58 3.51
N LEU A 223 -16.74 11.99 3.65
CA LEU A 223 -18.00 12.73 3.52
C LEU A 223 -18.11 13.87 4.54
N VAL A 224 -17.67 13.65 5.77
CA VAL A 224 -17.66 14.67 6.83
C VAL A 224 -16.64 15.75 6.50
N ILE A 225 -15.46 15.37 6.04
CA ILE A 225 -14.39 16.28 5.61
C ILE A 225 -14.84 17.16 4.44
N LEU A 226 -15.58 16.65 3.47
CA LEU A 226 -16.10 17.44 2.36
C LEU A 226 -17.11 18.53 2.78
N SER A 227 -17.68 18.42 3.99
CA SER A 227 -18.56 19.42 4.59
C SER A 227 -17.84 20.49 5.43
N MET A 228 -16.51 20.53 5.41
CA MET A 228 -15.73 21.56 6.11
C MET A 228 -16.00 22.95 5.53
N VAL A 229 -16.08 23.96 6.40
CA VAL A 229 -16.31 25.36 6.00
C VAL A 229 -15.08 25.91 5.27
N GLU A 230 -13.90 25.73 5.85
CA GLU A 230 -12.61 26.09 5.24
C GLU A 230 -12.11 24.93 4.38
N ARG A 231 -12.19 25.06 3.04
CA ARG A 231 -11.87 23.97 2.10
C ARG A 231 -10.38 23.82 1.77
N ALA A 232 -9.50 24.61 2.37
CA ALA A 232 -8.06 24.45 2.21
C ALA A 232 -7.57 23.05 2.62
N GLY A 233 -6.96 22.34 1.66
CA GLY A 233 -6.46 20.98 1.81
C GLY A 233 -7.38 19.88 1.26
N VAL A 234 -8.64 20.18 0.92
CA VAL A 234 -9.59 19.20 0.38
C VAL A 234 -9.13 18.64 -0.97
N CYS A 235 -8.53 19.48 -1.81
CA CYS A 235 -8.04 19.07 -3.12
C CYS A 235 -6.94 18.01 -2.97
N GLU A 236 -5.96 18.26 -2.10
CA GLU A 236 -4.86 17.35 -1.83
C GLU A 236 -5.35 16.05 -1.21
N LEU A 237 -6.32 16.11 -0.28
CA LEU A 237 -6.96 14.92 0.26
C LEU A 237 -7.65 14.09 -0.83
N ALA A 238 -8.38 14.75 -1.75
CA ALA A 238 -9.04 14.08 -2.87
C ALA A 238 -8.03 13.45 -3.82
N VAL A 239 -6.96 14.15 -4.18
CA VAL A 239 -5.88 13.61 -5.03
C VAL A 239 -5.23 12.41 -4.35
N GLY A 240 -4.86 12.50 -3.06
CA GLY A 240 -4.32 11.36 -2.32
C GLY A 240 -5.31 10.19 -2.23
N GLY A 241 -6.61 10.48 -2.09
CA GLY A 241 -7.68 9.49 -2.16
C GLY A 241 -7.74 8.76 -3.51
N VAL A 242 -7.57 9.48 -4.62
CA VAL A 242 -7.47 8.89 -5.96
C VAL A 242 -6.26 7.94 -6.05
N PHE A 243 -5.10 8.32 -5.52
CA PHE A 243 -3.93 7.43 -5.47
C PHE A 243 -4.24 6.12 -4.73
N TYR A 244 -4.95 6.16 -3.60
CA TYR A 244 -5.36 4.93 -2.91
C TYR A 244 -6.33 4.08 -3.74
N VAL A 245 -7.35 4.69 -4.35
CA VAL A 245 -8.33 3.97 -5.17
C VAL A 245 -7.68 3.31 -6.38
N VAL A 246 -6.79 4.03 -7.08
CA VAL A 246 -6.03 3.46 -8.21
C VAL A 246 -5.08 2.36 -7.73
N GLY A 247 -4.44 2.55 -6.57
CA GLY A 247 -3.60 1.53 -5.94
C GLY A 247 -4.32 0.20 -5.70
N VAL A 248 -5.62 0.22 -5.33
CA VAL A 248 -6.42 -0.99 -5.12
C VAL A 248 -6.48 -1.87 -6.38
N ILE A 249 -6.42 -1.28 -7.57
CA ILE A 249 -6.40 -2.02 -8.84
C ILE A 249 -5.13 -2.89 -8.90
N PHE A 250 -3.97 -2.33 -8.54
CA PHE A 250 -2.71 -3.06 -8.51
C PHE A 250 -2.68 -4.10 -7.39
N PHE A 251 -3.21 -3.78 -6.21
CA PHE A 251 -3.37 -4.74 -5.11
C PHE A 251 -4.20 -5.99 -5.51
N LYS A 252 -5.25 -5.81 -6.32
CA LYS A 252 -6.04 -6.94 -6.86
C LYS A 252 -5.40 -7.64 -8.05
N SER A 253 -4.34 -7.06 -8.61
CA SER A 253 -3.62 -7.58 -9.77
C SER A 253 -2.39 -8.41 -9.42
N ASP A 254 -2.20 -8.78 -8.15
CA ASP A 254 -1.15 -9.69 -7.71
C ASP A 254 -1.18 -11.01 -8.50
N GLY A 255 -0.06 -11.34 -9.18
CA GLY A 255 0.07 -12.50 -10.07
C GLY A 255 -0.58 -12.35 -11.45
N LEU A 256 -1.10 -11.17 -11.80
CA LEU A 256 -1.52 -10.79 -13.15
C LEU A 256 -0.56 -9.78 -13.78
N VAL A 257 0.02 -8.90 -12.97
CA VAL A 257 1.00 -7.89 -13.39
C VAL A 257 2.32 -8.13 -12.64
N PRO A 258 3.49 -8.15 -13.31
CA PRO A 258 4.77 -8.23 -12.64
C PRO A 258 4.96 -7.06 -11.66
N PHE A 259 5.44 -7.35 -10.44
CA PHE A 259 5.61 -6.36 -9.38
C PHE A 259 4.33 -5.60 -8.98
N ALA A 260 3.14 -6.14 -9.23
CA ALA A 260 1.87 -5.47 -8.90
C ALA A 260 1.81 -4.97 -7.46
N HIS A 261 2.27 -5.79 -6.52
CA HIS A 261 2.29 -5.46 -5.09
C HIS A 261 3.24 -4.30 -4.76
N ALA A 262 4.42 -4.28 -5.37
CA ALA A 262 5.38 -3.19 -5.20
C ALA A 262 4.87 -1.89 -5.84
N ILE A 263 4.16 -1.98 -6.97
CA ILE A 263 3.49 -0.81 -7.57
C ILE A 263 2.40 -0.31 -6.64
N TRP A 264 1.60 -1.19 -6.03
CA TRP A 264 0.62 -0.81 -5.02
C TRP A 264 1.27 -0.07 -3.83
N HIS A 265 2.42 -0.54 -3.33
CA HIS A 265 3.20 0.18 -2.30
C HIS A 265 3.55 1.61 -2.71
N LEU A 266 3.95 1.83 -3.98
CA LEU A 266 4.25 3.17 -4.47
C LEU A 266 3.01 4.08 -4.49
N PHE A 267 1.84 3.55 -4.88
CA PHE A 267 0.58 4.31 -4.82
C PHE A 267 0.18 4.65 -3.38
N VAL A 268 0.33 3.71 -2.44
CA VAL A 268 0.08 3.93 -1.02
C VAL A 268 1.02 4.99 -0.46
N ALA A 269 2.31 4.91 -0.76
CA ALA A 269 3.30 5.89 -0.31
C ALA A 269 3.06 7.29 -0.91
N ALA A 270 2.71 7.38 -2.20
CA ALA A 270 2.36 8.64 -2.84
C ALA A 270 1.10 9.27 -2.22
N GLY A 271 0.04 8.49 -2.02
CA GLY A 271 -1.18 8.94 -1.35
C GLY A 271 -0.91 9.42 0.08
N ALA A 272 -0.11 8.67 0.84
CA ALA A 272 0.30 9.03 2.19
C ALA A 272 1.14 10.30 2.23
N GLY A 273 2.06 10.49 1.27
CA GLY A 273 2.87 11.70 1.13
C GLY A 273 2.04 12.94 0.79
N ILE A 274 1.05 12.81 -0.08
CA ILE A 274 0.12 13.90 -0.41
C ILE A 274 -0.73 14.27 0.82
N HIS A 275 -1.24 13.27 1.54
CA HIS A 275 -1.98 13.50 2.79
C HIS A 275 -1.09 14.14 3.87
N TYR A 276 0.17 13.72 3.99
CA TYR A 276 1.16 14.34 4.88
C TYR A 276 1.34 15.81 4.54
N TYR A 277 1.57 16.11 3.26
CA TYR A 277 1.74 17.47 2.77
C TYR A 277 0.53 18.35 3.12
N ALA A 278 -0.69 17.84 2.90
CA ALA A 278 -1.92 18.55 3.23
C ALA A 278 -2.00 18.86 4.74
N ILE A 279 -1.72 17.88 5.60
CA ILE A 279 -1.71 18.06 7.05
C ILE A 279 -0.66 19.10 7.45
N TRP A 280 0.58 18.95 7.00
CA TRP A 280 1.67 19.86 7.32
C TRP A 280 1.37 21.30 6.87
N ARG A 281 0.95 21.49 5.61
CA ARG A 281 0.75 22.81 5.02
C ARG A 281 -0.47 23.55 5.58
N TYR A 282 -1.58 22.85 5.78
CA TYR A 282 -2.86 23.48 6.10
C TYR A 282 -3.25 23.39 7.58
N LEU A 283 -2.75 22.41 8.33
CA LEU A 283 -3.05 22.26 9.75
C LEU A 283 -1.93 22.75 10.67
N TYR A 284 -0.67 22.70 10.25
CA TYR A 284 0.46 23.10 11.12
C TYR A 284 1.10 24.41 10.69
N VAL A 285 1.45 24.57 9.42
CA VAL A 285 2.10 25.80 8.91
C VAL A 285 1.09 26.93 8.67
N GLY A 286 -0.14 26.59 8.27
CA GLY A 286 -1.22 27.58 8.09
C GLY A 286 -1.81 28.12 9.40
N TRP A 287 -1.64 27.39 10.51
CA TRP A 287 -2.24 27.69 11.81
C TRP A 287 -1.87 29.06 12.41
N PRO A 288 -0.59 29.51 12.41
CA PRO A 288 -0.20 30.79 13.02
C PRO A 288 -0.94 32.00 12.43
N ASN A 289 -1.27 31.94 11.14
CA ASN A 289 -1.93 33.04 10.44
C ASN A 289 -3.41 33.18 10.83
N HIS A 290 -4.07 32.09 11.25
CA HIS A 290 -5.47 32.13 11.69
C HIS A 290 -5.60 32.64 13.13
N VAL A 291 -4.63 32.36 14.00
CA VAL A 291 -4.62 32.88 15.38
C VAL A 291 -4.33 34.38 15.42
N ALA A 292 -3.41 34.86 14.57
CA ALA A 292 -3.12 36.29 14.46
C ALA A 292 -4.29 37.10 13.90
N ALA A 293 -5.07 36.54 12.96
CA ALA A 293 -6.23 37.20 12.38
C ALA A 293 -7.49 37.19 13.28
N ALA A 294 -7.54 36.35 14.32
CA ALA A 294 -8.64 36.29 15.28
C ALA A 294 -8.40 37.17 16.52
N SER A 295 -7.21 37.75 16.66
CA SER A 295 -6.82 38.67 17.74
C SER A 295 -6.93 40.16 17.39
N ASP A 296 -7.33 40.48 16.16
CA ASP A 296 -7.63 41.83 15.66
C ASP A 296 -9.14 42.01 15.43
#